data_AF-A0A1C3ITD4-F1
#
_entry.id   AF-A0A1C3ITD4-F1
#
_cell.length_a   1.000
_cell.length_b   1.000
_cell.length_c   1.000
_cell.angle_alpha   90.00
_cell.angle_beta   90.00
_cell.angle_gamma   90.00
#
_symmetry.space_group_name_H-M   'P 1'
#
loop_
_entity.id
_entity.type
_entity.pdbx_description
1 polymer ?
#
loop_
_entity_poly.entity_id
_entity_poly.type
_entity_poly.pdbx_seq_one_letter_code
_entity_poly.pdbx_strand_id
1 'polypeptide(L)'
;MSKYTVLKLGGTTQFERERATVDSLINKGYKFVCEIEAADRIEAQKKYSKEYKATNGEVVGELKNPAGYLSVCSTIFTILSIIGCLILIIMGFESAESYRTREFAVLYFVGAGASLLVTLLIHSISKTLIYIANKIS
;
A
#
# COMPACT_ATOMS: atom_id res chain seq x y z
N MET A 1 -8.90 -26.03 -8.66
CA MET A 1 -8.99 -24.98 -7.62
C MET A 1 -9.70 -25.55 -6.40
N SER A 2 -8.99 -25.81 -5.30
CA SER A 2 -9.64 -26.17 -4.02
C SER A 2 -10.27 -24.92 -3.42
N LYS A 3 -11.59 -24.94 -3.20
CA LYS A 3 -12.33 -23.84 -2.56
C LYS A 3 -11.90 -23.76 -1.09
N TYR A 4 -11.28 -22.66 -0.69
CA TYR A 4 -10.98 -22.35 0.71
C TYR A 4 -12.02 -21.36 1.23
N THR A 5 -12.43 -21.51 2.48
CA THR A 5 -13.27 -20.52 3.16
C THR A 5 -12.36 -19.61 3.97
N VAL A 6 -12.34 -18.31 3.66
CA VAL A 6 -11.58 -17.32 4.43
C VAL A 6 -12.40 -16.95 5.66
N LEU A 7 -11.83 -17.18 6.86
CA LEU A 7 -12.40 -16.76 8.14
C LEU A 7 -11.62 -15.55 8.65
N LYS A 8 -12.28 -14.38 8.67
CA LYS A 8 -11.73 -13.18 9.29
C LYS A 8 -12.08 -13.17 10.77
N LEU A 9 -11.10 -13.50 11.62
CA LEU A 9 -11.28 -13.71 13.05
C LEU A 9 -10.78 -12.50 13.85
N GLY A 10 -11.11 -11.27 13.39
CA GLY A 10 -10.88 -10.02 14.11
C GLY A 10 -9.57 -9.92 14.90
N GLY A 11 -9.65 -9.36 16.10
CA GLY A 11 -8.53 -9.20 17.03
C GLY A 11 -8.04 -10.52 17.64
N THR A 12 -6.79 -10.56 18.13
CA THR A 12 -6.18 -11.75 18.76
C THR A 12 -6.99 -12.37 19.91
N THR A 13 -7.72 -11.55 20.69
CA THR A 13 -8.62 -12.02 21.75
C THR A 13 -9.86 -12.73 21.24
N GLN A 14 -10.36 -12.33 20.07
CA GLN A 14 -11.50 -12.97 19.42
C GLN A 14 -11.10 -14.31 18.79
N PHE A 15 -9.93 -14.34 18.15
CA PHE A 15 -9.33 -15.59 17.64
C PHE A 15 -9.22 -16.66 18.74
N GLU A 16 -8.66 -16.33 19.90
CA GLU A 16 -8.46 -17.32 20.98
C GLU A 16 -9.79 -17.86 21.55
N ARG A 17 -10.87 -17.06 21.52
CA ARG A 17 -12.21 -17.53 21.94
C ARG A 17 -12.83 -18.47 20.91
N GLU A 18 -12.62 -18.21 19.63
CA GLU A 18 -13.20 -18.98 18.52
C GLU A 18 -12.31 -20.17 18.08
N ARG A 19 -11.08 -20.22 18.59
CA ARG A 19 -10.05 -21.21 18.26
C ARG A 19 -10.51 -22.67 18.37
N ALA A 20 -11.19 -23.02 19.47
CA ALA A 20 -11.69 -24.39 19.67
C ALA A 20 -12.70 -24.81 18.58
N THR A 21 -13.49 -23.85 18.09
CA THR A 21 -14.45 -24.06 17.00
C THR A 21 -13.73 -24.21 15.66
N VAL A 22 -12.72 -23.38 15.40
CA VAL A 22 -11.89 -23.46 14.18
C VAL A 22 -11.16 -24.80 14.10
N ASP A 23 -10.55 -25.24 15.21
CA ASP A 23 -9.86 -26.54 15.29
C ASP A 23 -10.82 -27.71 15.03
N SER A 24 -12.05 -27.64 15.56
CA SER A 24 -13.10 -28.64 15.30
C SER A 24 -13.47 -28.71 13.82
N LEU A 25 -13.55 -27.58 13.13
CA LEU A 25 -13.87 -27.54 11.70
C LEU A 25 -12.71 -28.04 10.83
N ILE A 26 -11.46 -27.70 11.18
CA ILE A 26 -10.27 -28.24 10.50
C ILE A 26 -10.24 -29.77 10.63
N ASN A 27 -10.48 -30.31 11.83
CA ASN A 27 -10.53 -31.76 12.07
C ASN A 27 -11.67 -32.46 11.32
N LYS A 28 -12.72 -31.73 10.95
CA LYS A 28 -13.83 -32.20 10.09
C LYS A 28 -13.51 -32.12 8.59
N GLY A 29 -12.28 -31.76 8.22
CA GLY A 29 -11.81 -31.73 6.83
C GLY A 29 -12.08 -30.41 6.09
N TYR A 30 -12.57 -29.38 6.79
CA TYR A 30 -12.75 -28.06 6.18
C TYR A 30 -11.40 -27.35 6.06
N LYS A 31 -11.19 -26.67 4.93
CA LYS A 31 -9.98 -25.91 4.66
C LYS A 31 -10.24 -24.42 4.87
N PHE A 32 -9.59 -23.83 5.86
CA PHE A 32 -9.71 -22.41 6.18
C PHE A 32 -8.39 -21.67 6.01
N VAL A 33 -8.51 -20.39 5.70
CA VAL A 33 -7.45 -19.40 5.89
C VAL A 33 -7.96 -18.45 6.97
N CYS A 34 -7.22 -18.34 8.08
CA CYS A 34 -7.57 -17.44 9.17
C CYS A 34 -6.77 -16.14 9.03
N GLU A 35 -7.46 -15.01 8.90
CA GLU A 35 -6.85 -13.68 9.01
C GLU A 35 -7.05 -13.16 10.43
N ILE A 36 -5.96 -12.86 11.12
CA ILE A 36 -5.95 -12.33 12.49
C ILE A 36 -5.40 -10.90 12.44
N GLU A 37 -6.18 -9.94 12.92
CA GLU A 37 -5.72 -8.57 13.14
C GLU A 37 -5.01 -8.50 14.49
N ALA A 38 -3.68 -8.45 14.46
CA ALA A 38 -2.87 -8.31 15.67
C ALA A 38 -2.44 -6.85 15.87
N ALA A 39 -2.58 -6.35 17.10
CA ALA A 39 -2.04 -5.05 17.50
C ALA A 39 -0.50 -5.02 17.44
N ASP A 40 0.15 -6.15 17.74
CA ASP A 40 1.58 -6.37 17.53
C ASP A 40 1.81 -7.64 16.69
N ARG A 41 2.30 -7.42 15.46
CA ARG A 41 2.59 -8.49 14.50
C ARG A 41 3.72 -9.42 14.98
N ILE A 42 4.72 -8.90 15.67
CA ILE A 42 5.90 -9.67 16.11
C ILE A 42 5.51 -10.61 17.25
N GLU A 43 4.71 -10.12 18.19
CA GLU A 43 4.20 -10.92 19.30
C GLU A 43 3.24 -12.02 18.82
N ALA A 44 2.32 -11.69 17.90
CA ALA A 44 1.42 -12.66 17.30
C ALA A 44 2.19 -13.72 16.49
N GLN A 45 3.19 -13.32 15.70
CA GLN A 45 4.03 -14.27 14.96
C GLN A 45 4.79 -15.18 15.91
N LYS A 46 5.39 -14.67 17.00
CA LYS A 46 6.06 -15.51 18.00
C LYS A 46 5.09 -16.50 18.66
N LYS A 47 3.90 -16.05 19.06
CA LYS A 47 2.91 -16.86 19.78
C LYS A 47 2.31 -17.97 18.89
N TYR A 48 1.95 -17.65 17.66
CA TYR A 48 1.25 -18.57 16.75
C TYR A 48 2.15 -19.24 15.71
N SER A 49 3.45 -18.92 15.66
CA SER A 49 4.42 -19.54 14.73
C SER A 49 4.47 -21.07 14.79
N LYS A 50 4.20 -21.65 15.96
CA LYS A 50 4.21 -23.11 16.19
C LYS A 50 2.86 -23.78 15.92
N GLU A 51 1.81 -23.01 15.71
CA GLU A 51 0.45 -23.52 15.47
C GLU A 51 0.17 -23.82 14.01
N TYR A 52 1.22 -23.83 13.19
CA TYR A 52 1.21 -24.27 11.81
C TYR A 52 0.97 -25.80 11.72
N LYS A 53 -0.25 -26.25 12.06
CA LYS A 53 -0.78 -27.46 11.43
C LYS A 53 -0.95 -27.12 9.97
N ALA A 54 -0.06 -27.69 9.15
CA ALA A 54 0.05 -27.47 7.72
C ALA A 54 -1.28 -27.67 6.98
N THR A 55 -2.09 -26.62 6.90
CA THR A 55 -2.99 -26.41 5.78
C THR A 55 -2.14 -25.79 4.68
N ASN A 56 -1.63 -26.68 3.82
CA ASN A 56 -1.06 -26.45 2.48
C ASN A 56 -0.52 -25.03 2.23
N GLY A 57 0.81 -24.95 2.22
CA GLY A 57 1.60 -23.76 1.97
C GLY A 57 0.94 -22.73 1.08
N GLU A 58 0.49 -21.66 1.70
CA GLU A 58 0.70 -20.28 1.29
C GLU A 58 0.31 -19.46 2.52
N VAL A 59 1.33 -18.92 3.21
CA VAL A 59 1.13 -17.84 4.17
C VAL A 59 0.55 -16.68 3.36
N VAL A 60 -0.78 -16.61 3.29
CA VAL A 60 -1.50 -15.45 2.75
C VAL A 60 -1.15 -14.29 3.67
N GLY A 61 -0.26 -13.41 3.22
CA GLY A 61 0.08 -12.18 3.95
C GLY A 61 1.56 -11.82 4.05
N GLU A 62 2.48 -12.54 3.42
CA GLU A 62 3.72 -11.87 3.03
C GLU A 62 3.36 -10.82 1.98
N LEU A 63 3.55 -9.53 2.27
CA LEU A 63 3.62 -8.48 1.26
C LEU A 63 4.73 -8.90 0.30
N LYS A 64 4.38 -9.69 -0.72
CA LYS A 64 5.32 -10.44 -1.57
C LYS A 64 6.34 -9.55 -2.28
N ASN A 65 6.14 -8.22 -2.32
CA ASN A 65 7.19 -7.30 -2.70
C ASN A 65 6.86 -5.83 -2.32
N PRO A 66 7.32 -5.30 -1.17
CA PRO A 66 7.09 -3.89 -0.83
C PRO A 66 7.67 -2.93 -1.88
N ALA A 67 8.75 -3.33 -2.57
CA ALA A 67 9.33 -2.56 -3.67
C ALA A 67 8.40 -2.49 -4.89
N GLY A 68 7.63 -3.55 -5.17
CA GLY A 68 6.65 -3.56 -6.26
C GLY A 68 5.55 -2.52 -6.04
N TYR A 69 4.99 -2.46 -4.82
CA TYR A 69 3.94 -1.49 -4.48
C TYR A 69 4.47 -0.04 -4.53
N LEU A 70 5.65 0.20 -3.96
CA LEU A 70 6.32 1.51 -3.99
C LEU A 70 6.59 1.98 -5.43
N SER A 71 6.97 1.06 -6.33
CA SER A 71 7.18 1.38 -7.74
C SER A 71 5.88 1.84 -8.41
N VAL A 72 4.78 1.10 -8.22
CA VAL A 72 3.48 1.43 -8.81
C VAL A 72 2.95 2.78 -8.28
N CYS A 73 2.99 3.00 -6.97
CA CYS A 73 2.59 4.27 -6.38
C CYS A 73 3.44 5.44 -6.90
N SER A 74 4.76 5.25 -7.01
CA SER A 74 5.65 6.28 -7.56
C SER A 74 5.29 6.65 -9.00
N THR A 75 5.01 5.64 -9.85
CA THR A 75 4.59 5.87 -11.23
C THR A 75 3.25 6.61 -11.32
N ILE A 76 2.23 6.20 -10.56
CA ILE A 76 0.92 6.85 -10.55
C ILE A 76 1.05 8.31 -10.11
N PHE A 77 1.79 8.57 -9.03
CA PHE A 77 2.00 9.92 -8.52
C PHE A 77 2.72 10.81 -9.54
N THR A 78 3.72 10.25 -10.24
CA THR A 78 4.45 10.97 -11.30
C THR A 78 3.52 11.37 -12.44
N ILE A 79 2.68 10.45 -12.92
CA ILE A 79 1.72 10.72 -14.00
C ILE A 79 0.72 11.80 -13.60
N LEU A 80 0.12 11.67 -12.40
CA LEU A 80 -0.85 12.64 -11.91
C LEU A 80 -0.23 14.03 -11.75
N SER A 81 1.02 14.13 -11.30
CA SER A 81 1.71 15.41 -11.18
C SER A 81 2.04 16.03 -12.53
N ILE A 82 2.46 15.23 -13.54
CA ILE A 82 2.66 15.74 -14.90
C ILE A 82 1.37 16.33 -15.46
N ILE A 83 0.25 15.62 -15.30
CA ILE A 83 -1.07 16.09 -15.73
C ILE A 83 -1.44 17.38 -14.97
N GLY A 84 -1.25 17.41 -13.66
CA GLY A 84 -1.50 18.61 -12.85
C GLY A 84 -0.65 19.81 -13.26
N CYS A 85 0.63 19.59 -13.58
CA CYS A 85 1.52 20.64 -14.08
C CYS A 85 1.05 21.19 -15.43
N LEU A 86 0.61 20.31 -16.35
CA LEU A 86 0.06 20.74 -17.64
C LEU A 86 -1.18 21.61 -17.47
N ILE A 87 -2.11 21.23 -16.58
CA ILE A 87 -3.30 22.03 -16.28
C ILE A 87 -2.90 23.41 -15.74
N LEU A 88 -1.98 23.46 -14.76
CA LEU A 88 -1.51 24.72 -14.19
C LEU A 88 -0.84 25.61 -15.24
N ILE A 89 -0.03 25.04 -16.14
CA ILE A 89 0.62 25.80 -17.22
C ILE A 89 -0.42 26.38 -18.18
N ILE A 90 -1.43 25.59 -18.59
CA ILE A 90 -2.50 26.06 -19.49
C ILE A 90 -3.29 27.20 -18.84
N MET A 91 -3.73 27.04 -17.58
CA MET A 91 -4.42 28.11 -16.85
C MET A 91 -3.54 29.35 -16.65
N GLY A 92 -2.23 29.14 -16.49
CA GLY A 92 -1.23 30.21 -16.43
C GLY A 92 -1.18 31.02 -17.72
N PHE A 93 -1.16 30.36 -18.88
CA PHE A 93 -1.21 31.04 -20.19
C PHE A 93 -2.51 31.82 -20.40
N GLU A 94 -3.67 31.23 -20.12
CA GLU A 94 -4.96 31.92 -20.22
C GLU A 94 -5.01 33.16 -19.31
N SER A 95 -4.49 33.03 -18.08
CA SER A 95 -4.45 34.13 -17.11
C SER A 95 -3.44 35.22 -17.50
N ALA A 96 -2.38 34.87 -18.24
CA ALA A 96 -1.34 35.80 -18.66
C ALA A 96 -1.76 36.71 -19.83
N GLU A 97 -2.68 36.24 -20.69
CA GLU A 97 -3.21 37.03 -21.80
C GLU A 97 -4.08 38.20 -21.33
N SER A 98 -4.70 38.10 -20.15
CA SER A 98 -5.47 39.17 -19.55
C SER A 98 -4.62 40.03 -18.60
N TYR A 99 -4.51 41.33 -18.91
CA TYR A 99 -3.72 42.30 -18.14
C TYR A 99 -4.17 42.43 -16.68
N ARG A 100 -5.42 42.08 -16.35
CA ARG A 100 -5.96 42.10 -14.97
C ARG A 100 -5.62 40.86 -14.15
N THR A 101 -5.21 39.77 -14.80
CA THR A 101 -5.00 38.45 -14.15
C THR A 101 -3.54 37.97 -14.21
N ARG A 102 -2.63 38.82 -14.68
CA ARG A 102 -1.21 38.49 -14.87
C ARG A 102 -0.51 38.04 -13.59
N GLU A 103 -0.90 38.55 -12.42
CA GLU A 103 -0.36 38.11 -11.13
C GLU A 103 -0.80 36.68 -10.78
N PHE A 104 -2.01 36.26 -11.18
CA PHE A 104 -2.47 34.88 -11.04
C PHE A 104 -1.71 33.93 -11.97
N ALA A 105 -1.34 34.38 -13.17
CA ALA A 105 -0.50 33.58 -14.07
C ALA A 105 0.84 33.19 -13.42
N VAL A 106 1.48 34.13 -12.72
CA VAL A 106 2.73 33.86 -11.97
C VAL A 106 2.50 32.80 -10.90
N LEU A 107 1.39 32.86 -10.16
CA LEU A 107 1.04 31.84 -9.16
C LEU A 107 0.86 30.45 -9.78
N TYR A 108 0.21 30.36 -10.96
CA TYR A 108 0.05 29.09 -11.66
C TYR A 108 1.38 28.50 -12.15
N PHE A 109 2.28 29.33 -12.72
CA PHE A 109 3.60 28.86 -13.16
C PHE A 109 4.51 28.46 -11.98
N VAL A 110 4.52 29.24 -10.89
CA VAL A 110 5.25 28.89 -9.67
C VAL A 110 4.68 27.61 -9.05
N GLY A 111 3.36 27.45 -9.02
CA GLY A 111 2.69 26.24 -8.57
C GLY A 111 3.06 25.01 -9.40
N ALA A 112 3.14 25.14 -10.73
CA ALA A 112 3.60 24.07 -11.62
C ALA A 112 5.05 23.68 -11.32
N GLY A 113 5.95 24.67 -11.15
CA GLY A 113 7.35 24.42 -10.79
C GLY A 113 7.50 23.72 -9.43
N ALA A 114 6.76 24.16 -8.41
CA ALA A 114 6.76 23.55 -7.08
C ALA A 114 6.21 22.12 -7.09
N SER A 115 5.12 21.87 -7.83
CA SER A 115 4.54 20.54 -8.01
C SER A 115 5.54 19.56 -8.65
N LEU A 116 6.25 20.01 -9.67
CA LEU A 116 7.26 19.21 -10.36
C LEU A 116 8.46 18.87 -9.45
N LEU A 117 8.92 19.83 -8.64
CA LEU A 117 9.96 19.63 -7.62
C LEU A 117 9.54 18.58 -6.57
N VAL A 118 8.34 18.70 -6.01
CA VAL A 118 7.82 17.76 -5.00
C VAL A 118 7.71 16.35 -5.59
N THR A 119 7.26 16.23 -6.83
CA THR A 119 7.16 14.93 -7.51
C THR A 119 8.51 14.29 -7.76
N LEU A 120 9.52 15.06 -8.17
CA LEU A 120 10.88 14.55 -8.32
C LEU A 120 11.47 14.08 -6.98
N LEU A 121 11.19 14.81 -5.89
CA LEU A 121 11.60 14.42 -4.54
C LEU A 121 10.94 13.10 -4.10
N ILE A 122 9.62 12.99 -4.26
CA ILE A 122 8.88 11.76 -3.94
C ILE A 122 9.40 10.59 -4.78
N HIS A 123 9.62 10.79 -6.08
CA HIS A 123 10.17 9.77 -6.96
C HIS A 123 11.57 9.30 -6.52
N SER A 124 12.45 10.24 -6.14
CA SER A 124 13.79 9.95 -5.63
C SER A 124 13.75 9.16 -4.30
N ILE A 125 12.87 9.56 -3.38
CA ILE A 125 12.66 8.85 -2.10
C ILE A 125 12.12 7.44 -2.35
N SER A 126 11.11 7.28 -3.22
CA SER A 126 10.57 5.98 -3.58
C SER A 126 11.66 5.06 -4.16
N LYS A 127 12.50 5.55 -5.07
CA LYS A 127 13.64 4.77 -5.60
C LYS A 127 14.63 4.37 -4.52
N THR A 128 14.93 5.28 -3.60
CA THR A 128 15.85 5.00 -2.49
C THR A 128 15.28 3.93 -1.55
N LEU A 129 13.99 4.01 -1.20
CA LEU A 129 13.31 3.02 -0.36
C LEU A 129 13.22 1.66 -1.06
N ILE A 130 12.94 1.63 -2.37
CA ILE A 130 12.96 0.40 -3.18
C ILE A 130 14.36 -0.24 -3.16
N TYR A 131 15.41 0.57 -3.34
CA TYR A 131 16.78 0.08 -3.29
C TYR A 131 17.14 -0.54 -1.93
N ILE A 132 16.77 0.13 -0.85
CA ILE A 132 16.99 -0.38 0.52
C ILE A 132 16.20 -1.68 0.75
N ALA A 133 14.92 -1.72 0.37
CA ALA A 133 14.07 -2.89 0.52
C ALA A 133 14.61 -4.11 -0.25
N ASN A 134 15.12 -3.90 -1.46
CA ASN A 134 15.72 -4.95 -2.28
C ASN A 134 17.09 -5.44 -1.77
N LYS A 135 17.80 -4.66 -0.95
CA LYS A 135 19.10 -5.05 -0.36
C LYS A 135 18.94 -5.84 0.94
N ILE A 136 17.83 -5.66 1.65
CA ILE A 136 17.55 -6.28 2.95
C ILE A 136 16.80 -7.62 2.81
N SER A 137 16.08 -7.82 1.70
CA SER A 137 15.48 -9.10 1.32
C SER A 137 16.50 -10.10 0.78
#